data_AF-A0A920QF24-F1
#
_entry.id   AF-A0A920QF24-F1
#
_cell.length_a   1.000
_cell.length_b   1.000
_cell.length_c   1.000
_cell.angle_alpha   90.00
_cell.angle_beta   90.00
_cell.angle_gamma   90.00
#
_symmetry.space_group_name_H-M   'P 1'
#
loop_
_entity.id
_entity.type
_entity.pdbx_description
1 polymer ?
#
loop_
_entity_poly.entity_id
_entity_poly.type
_entity_poly.pdbx_seq_one_letter_code
_entity_poly.pdbx_strand_id
1 'polypeptide(L)'
;MILDSDHPEAHVAKELEIYAPMTTVGSYCLVQDGIIDEFFMFRKGRPGPLPALEKYLTNHPEFEIDHDRCKRFLITHHPKGWLKRVQ
;
A
#
# COMPACT_ATOMS: atom_id res chain seq x y z
N MET A 1 -8.81 -6.68 -2.95
CA MET A 1 -7.87 -6.61 -4.08
C MET A 1 -6.45 -6.62 -3.55
N ILE A 2 -5.49 -7.15 -4.31
CA ILE A 2 -4.08 -7.25 -3.91
C ILE A 2 -3.24 -6.71 -5.07
N LEU A 3 -2.36 -5.74 -4.80
CA LEU A 3 -1.41 -5.14 -5.74
C LEU A 3 -0.01 -5.67 -5.40
N ASP A 4 0.57 -6.42 -6.33
CA ASP A 4 1.81 -7.18 -6.13
C ASP A 4 2.56 -7.40 -7.46
N SER A 5 2.51 -6.39 -8.34
CA SER A 5 3.14 -6.45 -9.67
C SER A 5 4.61 -6.04 -9.59
N ASP A 6 4.89 -4.73 -9.64
CA ASP A 6 6.23 -4.16 -9.58
C ASP A 6 6.26 -3.05 -8.54
N HIS A 7 7.38 -2.91 -7.85
CA HIS A 7 7.43 -2.16 -6.60
C HIS A 7 8.07 -0.76 -6.63
N PRO A 8 8.58 -0.22 -7.75
CA PRO A 8 8.93 1.20 -7.82
C PRO A 8 7.73 2.09 -7.48
N GLU A 9 7.96 3.17 -6.74
CA GLU A 9 6.93 4.13 -6.31
C GLU A 9 5.97 4.54 -7.44
N ALA A 10 6.52 4.89 -8.61
CA ALA A 10 5.74 5.34 -9.76
C ALA A 10 4.82 4.25 -10.33
N HIS A 11 5.24 2.97 -10.25
CA HIS A 11 4.41 1.85 -10.68
C HIS A 11 3.26 1.64 -9.70
N VAL A 12 3.57 1.53 -8.41
CA VAL A 12 2.57 1.34 -7.34
C VAL A 12 1.55 2.47 -7.33
N ALA A 13 1.99 3.72 -7.51
CA ALA A 13 1.09 4.87 -7.61
C ALA A 13 0.10 4.71 -8.78
N LYS A 14 0.58 4.27 -9.95
CA LYS A 14 -0.28 4.04 -11.11
C LYS A 14 -1.24 2.87 -10.90
N GLU A 15 -0.81 1.80 -10.25
CA GLU A 15 -1.70 0.70 -9.88
C GLU A 15 -2.81 1.16 -8.93
N LEU A 16 -2.45 1.96 -7.92
CA LEU A 16 -3.42 2.53 -6.98
C LEU A 16 -4.48 3.36 -7.72
N GLU A 17 -4.08 4.29 -8.59
CA GLU A 17 -5.03 5.11 -9.35
C GLU A 17 -5.99 4.28 -10.24
N ILE A 18 -5.50 3.20 -10.85
CA ILE A 18 -6.29 2.40 -11.78
C ILE A 18 -7.18 1.41 -11.03
N TYR A 19 -6.62 0.70 -10.07
CA TYR A 19 -7.22 -0.50 -9.50
C TYR A 19 -7.88 -0.22 -8.15
N ALA A 20 -7.32 0.64 -7.29
CA ALA A 20 -7.89 0.91 -5.97
C ALA A 20 -9.38 1.31 -6.03
N PRO A 21 -9.85 2.16 -6.98
CA PRO A 21 -11.27 2.52 -7.11
C PRO A 21 -12.23 1.35 -7.34
N MET A 22 -11.74 0.20 -7.79
CA MET A 22 -12.52 -1.03 -7.98
C MET A 22 -12.80 -1.77 -6.67
N THR A 23 -12.12 -1.41 -5.58
CA THR A 23 -12.38 -1.96 -4.23
C THR A 23 -13.73 -1.45 -3.75
N THR A 24 -14.64 -2.33 -3.32
CA THR A 24 -15.94 -1.92 -2.79
C THR A 24 -15.84 -1.35 -1.37
N VAL A 25 -16.80 -0.52 -0.97
CA VAL A 25 -16.88 0.04 0.39
C VAL A 25 -16.93 -1.08 1.42
N GLY A 26 -16.15 -0.96 2.50
CA GLY A 26 -15.97 -1.98 3.53
C GLY A 26 -14.96 -3.08 3.18
N SER A 27 -14.50 -3.15 1.92
CA SER A 27 -13.47 -4.09 1.47
C SER A 27 -12.08 -3.45 1.50
N TYR A 28 -11.07 -4.24 1.11
CA TYR A 28 -9.66 -3.87 1.21
C TYR A 28 -8.94 -3.91 -0.14
N CYS A 29 -8.05 -2.93 -0.32
CA CYS A 29 -6.94 -2.96 -1.25
C CYS A 29 -5.66 -3.23 -0.44
N LEU A 30 -4.95 -4.30 -0.73
CA LEU A 30 -3.69 -4.64 -0.09
C LEU A 30 -2.54 -4.33 -1.05
N VAL A 31 -1.65 -3.43 -0.67
CA VAL A 31 -0.40 -3.14 -1.39
C VAL A 31 0.75 -3.92 -0.74
N GLN A 32 1.46 -4.71 -1.53
CA GLN A 32 2.54 -5.58 -1.04
C GLN A 32 3.89 -4.85 -0.89
N ASP A 33 4.82 -5.51 -0.21
CA ASP A 33 6.26 -5.20 -0.14
C ASP A 33 6.67 -3.78 0.29
N GLY A 34 5.86 -3.12 1.12
CA GLY A 34 6.26 -1.89 1.81
C GLY A 34 7.57 -1.99 2.61
N ILE A 35 8.05 -3.19 2.94
CA ILE A 35 9.37 -3.37 3.58
C ILE A 35 10.55 -2.89 2.72
N ILE A 36 10.36 -2.77 1.40
CA ILE A 36 11.38 -2.25 0.48
C ILE A 36 11.87 -0.90 0.97
N ASP A 37 10.97 -0.06 1.49
CA ASP A 37 11.26 1.28 2.01
C ASP A 37 11.78 1.31 3.45
N GLU A 38 11.66 0.21 4.19
CA GLU A 38 12.05 0.13 5.61
C GLU A 38 13.48 -0.44 5.77
N PHE A 39 13.76 -1.61 5.19
CA PHE A 39 15.05 -2.30 5.43
C PHE A 39 16.18 -1.91 4.47
N PHE A 40 17.35 -1.59 5.03
CA PHE A 40 18.54 -1.17 4.28
C PHE A 40 18.96 -2.13 3.16
N MET A 41 18.74 -3.43 3.34
CA MET A 41 19.06 -4.44 2.31
C MET A 41 18.32 -4.22 0.99
N PHE A 42 17.14 -3.59 1.02
CA PHE A 42 16.32 -3.30 -0.16
C PHE A 42 16.52 -1.88 -0.73
N ARG A 43 17.50 -1.13 -0.24
CA ARG A 43 17.76 0.27 -0.66
C ARG A 43 17.84 0.51 -2.16
N LYS A 44 18.22 -0.50 -2.95
CA LYS A 44 18.32 -0.41 -4.43
C LYS A 44 16.96 -0.34 -5.12
N GLY A 45 15.91 -0.86 -4.49
CA GLY A 45 14.54 -0.84 -5.01
C GLY A 45 13.72 0.37 -4.58
N ARG A 46 14.35 1.35 -3.90
CA ARG A 46 13.67 2.55 -3.38
C ARG A 46 13.74 3.72 -4.38
N PRO A 47 12.77 4.64 -4.36
CA PRO A 47 11.55 4.62 -3.54
C PRO A 47 10.56 3.54 -4.00
N GLY A 48 9.94 2.88 -3.03
CA GLY A 48 9.06 1.74 -3.21
C GLY A 48 7.58 2.03 -2.91
N PRO A 49 6.84 1.06 -2.37
CA PRO A 49 5.40 1.21 -2.11
C PRO A 49 5.00 2.26 -1.05
N LEU A 50 5.80 2.52 -0.03
CA LEU A 50 5.38 3.40 1.08
C LEU A 50 5.20 4.87 0.68
N PRO A 51 6.13 5.50 -0.08
CA PRO A 51 5.91 6.85 -0.61
C PRO A 51 4.68 6.95 -1.53
N ALA A 52 4.40 5.90 -2.32
CA ALA A 52 3.22 5.86 -3.18
C ALA A 52 1.92 5.86 -2.34
N LEU A 53 1.87 5.03 -1.30
CA LEU A 53 0.76 5.00 -0.35
C LEU A 53 0.54 6.34 0.35
N GLU A 54 1.61 6.99 0.83
CA GLU A 54 1.54 8.30 1.49
C GLU A 54 0.92 9.38 0.59
N LYS A 55 1.39 9.45 -0.67
CA LYS A 55 0.87 10.39 -1.66
C LYS A 55 -0.58 10.09 -2.03
N TYR A 56 -0.91 8.82 -2.24
CA TYR A 56 -2.26 8.39 -2.59
C TYR A 56 -3.26 8.77 -1.48
N LEU A 57 -2.96 8.42 -0.23
CA LEU A 57 -3.87 8.68 0.89
C LEU A 57 -4.07 10.17 1.19
N THR A 58 -3.17 11.04 0.75
CA THR A 58 -3.35 12.50 0.87
C THR A 58 -4.53 13.00 0.03
N ASN A 59 -4.80 12.35 -1.11
CA ASN A 59 -5.83 12.78 -2.06
C ASN A 59 -7.06 11.86 -2.12
N HIS A 60 -7.03 10.72 -1.42
CA HIS A 60 -8.07 9.69 -1.45
C HIS A 60 -8.65 9.42 -0.06
N PRO A 61 -9.49 10.34 0.48
CA PRO A 61 -10.07 10.21 1.82
C PRO A 61 -11.06 9.05 1.95
N GLU A 62 -11.47 8.43 0.84
CA GLU A 62 -12.27 7.21 0.82
C GLU A 62 -11.48 5.97 1.26
N PHE A 63 -10.15 6.06 1.37
CA PHE A 63 -9.28 5.00 1.89
C PHE A 63 -8.61 5.39 3.20
N GLU A 64 -8.54 4.42 4.13
CA GLU A 64 -7.78 4.53 5.37
C GLU A 64 -6.85 3.33 5.55
N ILE A 65 -5.72 3.52 6.27
CA ILE A 65 -4.86 2.40 6.65
C ILE A 65 -5.50 1.66 7.83
N ASP A 66 -5.73 0.36 7.67
CA ASP A 66 -6.10 -0.53 8.76
C ASP A 66 -4.83 -0.94 9.54
N HIS A 67 -4.53 -0.15 10.56
CA HIS A 67 -3.35 -0.35 11.40
C HIS A 67 -3.39 -1.66 12.20
N ASP A 68 -4.57 -2.13 12.60
CA ASP A 68 -4.73 -3.38 13.33
C ASP A 68 -4.36 -4.57 12.46
N ARG A 69 -4.77 -4.58 11.18
CA ARG A 69 -4.33 -5.59 10.22
C ARG A 69 -2.84 -5.51 9.91
N CYS A 70 -2.29 -4.30 9.80
CA CYS A 70 -0.85 -4.12 9.59
C CYS A 70 -0.01 -4.68 10.76
N LYS A 71 -0.52 -4.61 11.99
CA LYS A 71 0.16 -5.07 13.21
C LYS A 71 -0.29 -6.45 13.70
N ARG A 72 -1.21 -7.11 12.99
CA ARG A 72 -1.79 -8.39 13.39
C ARG A 72 -0.74 -9.49 13.58
N PHE A 73 0.31 -9.46 12.77
CA PHE A 73 1.41 -10.40 12.85
C PHE A 73 2.68 -9.68 13.32
N LEU A 74 3.52 -10.40 14.05
CA LEU A 74 4.82 -9.88 14.53
C LEU A 74 5.74 -9.44 13.38
N ILE A 75 5.59 -10.07 12.22
CA ILE A 75 6.37 -9.79 11.01
C ILE A 75 5.40 -9.60 9.84
N THR A 76 5.62 -8.58 9.04
CA THR A 76 4.88 -8.29 7.80
C THR A 76 5.83 -7.80 6.72
N HIS A 77 5.56 -8.15 5.46
CA HIS A 77 6.27 -7.64 4.29
C HIS A 77 5.60 -6.37 3.72
N HIS A 78 4.38 -6.06 4.15
CA HIS A 78 3.56 -4.97 3.64
C HIS A 78 3.14 -4.01 4.76
N PRO A 79 4.09 -3.37 5.48
CA PRO A 79 3.76 -2.35 6.47
C PRO A 79 2.91 -1.27 5.81
N LYS A 80 1.87 -0.80 6.50
CA LYS A 80 0.91 0.22 6.01
C LYS A 80 0.12 -0.17 4.74
N GLY A 81 0.31 -1.37 4.19
CA GLY A 81 -0.27 -1.78 2.91
C GLY A 81 -1.76 -2.14 2.95
N TRP A 82 -2.36 -2.32 4.13
CA TRP A 82 -3.79 -2.62 4.24
C TRP A 82 -4.64 -1.35 4.14
N LEU A 83 -5.13 -1.03 2.95
CA LEU A 83 -6.06 0.06 2.73
C LEU A 83 -7.49 -0.45 2.78
N LYS A 84 -8.30 0.09 3.70
CA LYS A 84 -9.74 -0.16 3.76
C LYS A 84 -10.47 0.96 3.05
N ARG A 85 -11.42 0.62 2.18
CA ARG A 85 -12.33 1.63 1.62
C ARG A 85 -13.45 1.90 2.60
N VAL A 86 -13.62 3.15 3.02
CA VAL A 86 -14.61 3.58 4.01
C VAL A 86 -15.76 4.39 3.43
N GLN A 87 -15.63 4.88 2.18
CA GLN A 87 -16.64 5.68 1.48
C GLN A 87 -16.83 5.24 0.02
#